data_AF-A0A354B532-F1
#
_entry.id   AF-A0A354B532-F1
#
_cell.length_a   1.000
_cell.length_b   1.000
_cell.length_c   1.000
_cell.angle_alpha   90.00
_cell.angle_beta   90.00
_cell.angle_gamma   90.00
#
_symmetry.space_group_name_H-M   'P 1'
#
loop_
_entity.id
_entity.type
_entity.pdbx_description
1 polymer ?
#
loop_
_entity_poly.entity_id
_entity_poly.type
_entity_poly.pdbx_seq_one_letter_code
_entity_poly.pdbx_strand_id
1 'polypeptide(L)'
;MAPIRLVLAVVAVAALAAACSDDDGTTEGRQDPAAAAAADLDAQAAAPRDDIDVDGPSSNSSTTTPSTTTTTIPGIVVNKFALTIDDCFDQLEDLAAGRPREVTTKIPCDEPHDAQIFSRLSYPAEPGELYPGDDIVEDYALAACYLRFEAWADAIYETSALEIRAFTPTRDDFEAQSYRGIQCFVERNDGAKLVGTSRSSGL
;
A
#
# COMPACT_ATOMS: atom_id res chain seq x y z
N MET A 1 -83.71 10.16 -36.89
CA MET A 1 -84.53 9.68 -35.77
C MET A 1 -83.74 8.65 -35.00
N ALA A 2 -83.70 8.84 -33.68
CA ALA A 2 -83.18 8.00 -32.61
C ALA A 2 -81.65 7.85 -32.42
N PRO A 3 -81.16 7.89 -31.15
CA PRO A 3 -79.76 8.11 -30.79
C PRO A 3 -79.09 6.82 -30.26
N ILE A 4 -77.80 6.63 -30.54
CA ILE A 4 -77.02 5.50 -29.99
C ILE A 4 -76.18 5.98 -28.81
N ARG A 5 -76.28 5.17 -27.75
CA ARG A 5 -75.98 5.45 -26.36
C ARG A 5 -74.49 5.58 -26.06
N LEU A 6 -74.21 6.51 -25.16
CA LEU A 6 -72.97 6.66 -24.39
C LEU A 6 -72.60 5.32 -23.71
N VAL A 7 -71.44 4.76 -24.05
CA VAL A 7 -70.78 3.70 -23.27
C VAL A 7 -69.41 4.23 -22.88
N LEU A 8 -69.27 4.61 -21.62
CA LEU A 8 -68.00 4.92 -20.97
C LEU A 8 -67.22 3.62 -20.82
N ALA A 9 -66.22 3.39 -21.67
CA ALA A 9 -65.25 2.33 -21.50
C ALA A 9 -64.06 2.88 -20.69
N VAL A 10 -63.99 2.48 -19.41
CA VAL A 10 -62.81 2.68 -18.58
C VAL A 10 -61.75 1.68 -19.06
N VAL A 11 -60.75 2.16 -19.79
CA VAL A 11 -59.58 1.38 -20.17
C VAL A 11 -58.47 1.69 -19.17
N ALA A 12 -58.36 0.85 -18.14
CA ALA A 12 -57.17 0.76 -17.32
C ALA A 12 -56.16 -0.11 -18.07
N VAL A 13 -55.06 0.48 -18.55
CA VAL A 13 -53.92 -0.26 -19.08
C VAL A 13 -52.72 0.02 -18.20
N ALA A 14 -52.22 -1.06 -17.63
CA ALA A 14 -51.16 -1.15 -16.64
C ALA A 14 -49.87 -0.48 -17.12
N ALA A 15 -49.23 0.27 -16.23
CA ALA A 15 -47.83 0.66 -16.38
C ALA A 15 -46.98 -0.61 -16.33
N LEU A 16 -46.36 -0.99 -17.45
CA LEU A 16 -45.21 -1.88 -17.42
C LEU A 16 -44.07 -1.10 -16.76
N ALA A 17 -43.84 -1.36 -15.48
CA ALA A 17 -42.53 -1.11 -14.89
C ALA A 17 -41.56 -2.07 -15.60
N ALA A 18 -40.68 -1.51 -16.43
CA ALA A 18 -39.48 -2.20 -16.83
C ALA A 18 -38.67 -2.46 -15.56
N ALA A 19 -38.77 -3.67 -15.02
CA ALA A 19 -37.83 -4.16 -14.04
C ALA A 19 -36.50 -4.30 -14.77
N CYS A 20 -35.60 -3.32 -14.57
CA CYS A 20 -34.18 -3.59 -14.69
C CYS A 20 -33.90 -4.67 -13.64
N SER A 21 -33.61 -5.89 -14.09
CA SER A 21 -33.03 -6.90 -13.22
C SER A 21 -31.62 -6.42 -12.90
N ASP A 22 -31.48 -5.68 -11.81
CA ASP A 22 -30.23 -5.63 -11.07
C ASP A 22 -30.00 -7.05 -10.56
N ASP A 23 -29.06 -7.75 -11.20
CA ASP A 23 -28.52 -9.02 -10.72
C ASP A 23 -27.67 -8.70 -9.49
N ASP A 24 -28.34 -8.47 -8.35
CA ASP A 24 -27.73 -8.46 -7.02
C ASP A 24 -27.33 -9.91 -6.69
N GLY A 25 -26.26 -10.36 -7.33
CA GLY A 25 -25.53 -11.56 -6.97
C GLY A 25 -24.74 -11.30 -5.69
N THR A 26 -25.43 -11.28 -4.55
CA THR A 26 -24.78 -11.36 -3.24
C THR A 26 -24.10 -12.72 -3.10
N THR A 27 -22.80 -12.77 -3.39
CA THR A 27 -21.90 -13.74 -2.75
C THR A 27 -21.72 -13.32 -1.28
N GLU A 28 -22.71 -13.61 -0.44
CA GLU A 28 -22.53 -13.60 1.01
C GLU A 28 -21.46 -14.64 1.35
N GLY A 29 -20.28 -14.17 1.74
CA GLY A 29 -19.26 -14.97 2.41
C GLY A 29 -17.81 -14.74 1.97
N ARG A 30 -17.57 -14.04 0.85
CA ARG A 30 -16.20 -13.72 0.41
C ARG A 30 -16.15 -12.32 -0.20
N GLN A 31 -15.42 -11.41 0.43
CA GLN A 31 -15.30 -10.04 -0.04
C GLN A 31 -14.16 -10.00 -1.06
N ASP A 32 -14.43 -9.53 -2.28
CA ASP A 32 -13.40 -9.42 -3.31
C ASP A 32 -12.25 -8.52 -2.81
N PRO A 33 -11.02 -9.05 -2.65
CA PRO A 33 -9.88 -8.31 -2.11
C PRO A 33 -9.48 -7.12 -2.99
N ALA A 34 -9.81 -7.11 -4.28
CA ALA A 34 -9.60 -5.95 -5.15
C ALA A 34 -10.64 -4.84 -4.86
N ALA A 35 -11.90 -5.23 -4.68
CA ALA A 35 -12.97 -4.28 -4.33
C ALA A 35 -12.75 -3.66 -2.94
N ALA A 36 -12.27 -4.45 -1.98
CA ALA A 36 -11.90 -3.94 -0.65
C ALA A 36 -10.76 -2.92 -0.72
N ALA A 37 -9.74 -3.15 -1.56
CA ALA A 37 -8.65 -2.20 -1.79
C ALA A 37 -9.13 -0.88 -2.41
N ALA A 38 -10.03 -0.94 -3.39
CA ALA A 38 -10.63 0.26 -3.97
C ALA A 38 -11.40 1.08 -2.93
N ALA A 39 -12.25 0.43 -2.14
CA ALA A 39 -13.03 1.11 -1.10
C ALA A 39 -12.13 1.71 0.00
N ASP A 40 -11.03 1.04 0.35
CA ASP A 40 -10.07 1.54 1.32
C ASP A 40 -9.32 2.78 0.80
N LEU A 41 -8.93 2.82 -0.48
CA LEU A 41 -8.34 4.01 -1.10
C LEU A 41 -9.30 5.20 -1.10
N ASP A 42 -10.58 4.97 -1.44
CA ASP A 42 -11.60 6.02 -1.40
C ASP A 42 -11.78 6.58 0.02
N ALA A 43 -11.78 5.71 1.03
CA ALA A 43 -11.85 6.12 2.43
C ALA A 43 -10.61 6.93 2.86
N GLN A 44 -9.42 6.50 2.46
CA GLN A 44 -8.17 7.20 2.76
C GLN A 44 -8.09 8.57 2.09
N ALA A 45 -8.55 8.68 0.84
CA ALA A 45 -8.60 9.94 0.11
C ALA A 45 -9.61 10.93 0.70
N ALA A 46 -10.69 10.42 1.31
CA ALA A 46 -11.72 11.24 1.96
C ALA A 46 -11.38 11.65 3.40
N ALA A 47 -10.39 11.01 4.04
CA ALA A 47 -10.00 11.32 5.41
C ALA A 47 -9.34 12.71 5.50
N PRO A 48 -9.65 13.52 6.54
CA PRO A 48 -8.90 14.74 6.82
C PRO A 48 -7.41 14.43 6.99
N ARG A 49 -6.54 15.21 6.34
CA ARG A 49 -5.07 15.03 6.38
C ARG A 49 -4.45 15.27 7.77
N ASP A 50 -5.25 15.70 8.74
CA ASP A 50 -4.80 16.09 10.07
C ASP A 50 -4.64 14.91 11.05
N ASP A 51 -5.09 13.70 10.71
CA ASP A 51 -5.05 12.52 11.60
C ASP A 51 -4.61 11.23 10.86
N ILE A 52 -3.46 11.23 10.20
CA ILE A 52 -2.80 9.97 9.83
C ILE A 52 -1.98 9.53 11.04
N ASP A 53 -2.35 8.41 11.68
CA ASP A 53 -1.57 7.78 12.75
C ASP A 53 -0.16 7.42 12.23
N VAL A 54 0.77 8.36 12.37
CA VAL A 54 2.22 8.14 12.16
C VAL A 54 2.85 7.53 13.42
N ASP A 55 2.12 7.45 14.53
CA ASP A 55 2.63 7.01 15.82
C ASP A 55 2.36 5.51 16.10
N GLY A 56 3.31 4.68 15.69
CA GLY A 56 3.64 3.42 16.38
C GLY A 56 4.89 3.62 17.25
N PRO A 57 5.00 2.98 18.43
CA PRO A 57 5.97 3.38 19.45
C PRO A 57 7.42 3.25 18.96
N SER A 58 8.06 4.39 18.72
CA SER A 58 9.50 4.51 18.55
C SER A 58 10.18 4.18 19.87
N SER A 59 10.63 2.92 20.00
CA SER A 59 11.54 2.53 21.08
C SER A 59 12.97 2.65 20.58
N ASN A 60 13.60 3.76 20.92
CA ASN A 60 15.03 3.95 20.75
C ASN A 60 15.79 2.86 21.53
N SER A 61 16.42 1.93 20.81
CA SER A 61 17.41 1.02 21.36
C SER A 61 18.65 1.02 20.48
N SER A 62 19.59 1.90 20.84
CA SER A 62 21.00 1.75 20.49
C SER A 62 21.55 0.51 21.22
N THR A 63 21.98 -0.51 20.50
CA THR A 63 22.82 -1.58 21.07
C THR A 63 23.77 -2.16 20.01
N THR A 64 25.01 -2.30 20.45
CA THR A 64 26.26 -2.60 19.74
C THR A 64 26.38 -4.00 19.14
N THR A 65 27.06 -4.03 17.99
CA THR A 65 27.69 -5.04 17.11
C THR A 65 27.99 -6.46 17.66
N PRO A 66 27.98 -7.46 16.74
CA PRO A 66 29.10 -8.38 16.60
C PRO A 66 29.66 -8.44 15.16
N SER A 67 30.99 -8.37 15.05
CA SER A 67 31.75 -8.56 13.80
C SER A 67 31.94 -10.04 13.48
N THR A 68 31.84 -10.40 12.21
CA THR A 68 32.49 -11.59 11.66
C THR A 68 32.99 -11.29 10.25
N THR A 69 34.29 -11.51 9.99
CA THR A 69 34.98 -11.15 8.74
C THR A 69 34.60 -12.11 7.61
N THR A 70 33.85 -11.64 6.61
CA THR A 70 33.68 -12.18 5.23
C THR A 70 32.93 -11.10 4.44
N THR A 71 33.44 -10.67 3.27
CA THR A 71 32.91 -9.59 2.37
C THR A 71 32.02 -8.56 3.08
N THR A 72 32.59 -7.45 3.53
CA THR A 72 31.89 -6.45 4.36
C THR A 72 30.70 -5.83 3.61
N ILE A 73 29.50 -6.36 3.82
CA ILE A 73 28.23 -5.69 3.49
C ILE A 73 28.01 -4.60 4.55
N PRO A 74 27.83 -3.32 4.16
CA PRO A 74 27.54 -2.25 5.11
C PRO A 74 26.23 -2.51 5.89
N GLY A 75 26.21 -2.10 7.16
CA GLY A 75 25.01 -2.17 8.00
C GLY A 75 24.75 -3.51 8.67
N ILE A 76 23.52 -3.66 9.16
CA ILE A 76 23.03 -4.87 9.83
C ILE A 76 22.04 -5.55 8.91
N VAL A 77 22.31 -6.80 8.53
CA VAL A 77 21.37 -7.60 7.72
C VAL A 77 20.06 -7.81 8.50
N VAL A 78 18.95 -7.45 7.88
CA VAL A 78 17.60 -7.56 8.43
C VAL A 78 16.64 -8.20 7.44
N ASN A 79 15.53 -8.72 7.94
CA ASN A 79 14.39 -9.06 7.08
C ASN A 79 13.71 -7.75 6.65
N LYS A 80 13.49 -7.53 5.35
CA LYS A 80 12.83 -6.32 4.85
C LYS A 80 11.45 -6.09 5.45
N PHE A 81 10.72 -7.14 5.84
CA PHE A 81 9.41 -7.05 6.50
C PHE A 81 9.47 -6.54 7.95
N ALA A 82 10.66 -6.57 8.55
CA ALA A 82 10.91 -6.10 9.91
C ALA A 82 11.32 -4.62 9.99
N LEU A 83 11.48 -3.94 8.85
CA LEU A 83 11.78 -2.52 8.84
C LEU A 83 10.60 -1.73 9.45
N THR A 84 10.93 -0.70 10.20
CA THR A 84 9.97 0.21 10.84
C THR A 84 10.02 1.60 10.22
N ILE A 85 9.03 2.44 10.52
CA ILE A 85 9.03 3.85 10.10
C ILE A 85 10.35 4.50 10.56
N ASP A 86 10.93 5.33 9.69
CA ASP A 86 12.23 5.99 9.80
C ASP A 86 13.46 5.09 9.70
N ASP A 87 13.29 3.79 9.43
CA ASP A 87 14.44 2.93 9.14
C ASP A 87 15.07 3.29 7.79
N CYS A 88 16.36 3.63 7.83
CA CYS A 88 17.21 3.80 6.66
C CYS A 88 17.89 2.47 6.31
N PHE A 89 17.94 2.13 5.02
CA PHE A 89 18.40 0.83 4.56
C PHE A 89 19.00 0.87 3.15
N ASP A 90 19.78 -0.15 2.86
CA ASP A 90 20.22 -0.49 1.50
C ASP A 90 19.53 -1.79 1.05
N GLN A 91 19.25 -1.89 -0.25
CA GLN A 91 18.95 -3.17 -0.92
C GLN A 91 20.10 -3.54 -1.83
N LEU A 92 20.82 -4.59 -1.45
CA LEU A 92 21.93 -5.11 -2.23
C LEU A 92 21.50 -6.40 -2.92
N GLU A 93 21.87 -6.55 -4.19
CA GLU A 93 21.85 -7.84 -4.85
C GLU A 93 23.09 -8.64 -4.41
N ASP A 94 22.88 -9.74 -3.68
CA ASP A 94 23.92 -10.70 -3.33
C ASP A 94 23.75 -11.99 -4.14
N LEU A 95 24.87 -12.67 -4.40
CA LEU A 95 24.89 -13.96 -5.10
C LEU A 95 25.14 -15.09 -4.11
N ALA A 96 24.09 -15.48 -3.38
CA ALA A 96 24.16 -16.63 -2.49
C ALA A 96 24.05 -17.95 -3.28
N ALA A 97 25.13 -18.72 -3.32
CA ALA A 97 25.23 -19.98 -4.08
C ALA A 97 24.90 -19.81 -5.59
N GLY A 98 25.29 -18.67 -6.17
CA GLY A 98 25.08 -18.37 -7.59
C GLY A 98 23.62 -18.04 -7.95
N ARG A 99 22.76 -17.80 -6.95
CA ARG A 99 21.39 -17.30 -7.16
C ARG A 99 21.30 -15.86 -6.64
N PRO A 100 20.77 -14.92 -7.44
CA PRO A 100 20.47 -13.59 -6.95
C PRO A 100 19.55 -13.66 -5.73
N ARG A 101 19.92 -12.91 -4.70
CA ARG A 101 19.11 -12.67 -3.52
C ARG A 101 19.16 -11.19 -3.20
N GLU A 102 18.01 -10.62 -2.93
CA GLU A 102 17.95 -9.31 -2.29
C GLU A 102 18.35 -9.47 -0.83
N VAL A 103 19.36 -8.71 -0.42
CA VAL A 103 19.78 -8.56 0.96
C VAL A 103 19.45 -7.14 1.38
N THR A 104 18.67 -7.01 2.46
CA THR A 104 18.36 -5.73 3.06
C THR A 104 19.25 -5.51 4.26
N THR A 105 19.93 -4.37 4.30
CA THR A 105 20.71 -3.97 5.47
C THR A 105 20.20 -2.66 6.04
N LYS A 106 19.99 -2.64 7.35
CA LYS A 106 19.68 -1.41 8.07
C LYS A 106 20.96 -0.62 8.26
N ILE A 107 20.91 0.66 7.88
CA ILE A 107 22.02 1.61 7.90
C ILE A 107 21.63 2.78 8.82
N PRO A 108 22.52 3.29 9.68
CA PRO A 108 22.27 4.55 10.39
C PRO A 108 21.94 5.67 9.38
N CYS A 109 20.89 6.45 9.61
CA CYS A 109 20.46 7.45 8.64
C CYS A 109 21.49 8.57 8.39
N ASP A 110 22.41 8.82 9.32
CA ASP A 110 23.52 9.76 9.14
C ASP A 110 24.63 9.25 8.23
N GLU A 111 24.61 7.95 7.90
CA GLU A 111 25.45 7.34 6.86
C GLU A 111 24.71 7.31 5.51
N PRO A 112 25.43 7.31 4.38
CA PRO A 112 24.83 7.17 3.06
C PRO A 112 24.02 5.86 2.93
N HIS A 113 22.76 5.97 2.50
CA HIS A 113 21.86 4.82 2.31
C HIS A 113 20.94 5.01 1.08
N ASP A 114 20.38 3.93 0.56
CA ASP A 114 19.52 3.98 -0.64
C ASP A 114 18.12 4.48 -0.32
N ALA A 115 17.53 4.03 0.79
CA ALA A 115 16.11 4.17 1.03
C ALA A 115 15.75 4.39 2.50
N GLN A 116 14.60 5.02 2.73
CA GLN A 116 14.03 5.22 4.06
C GLN A 116 12.54 4.86 4.10
N ILE A 117 12.12 4.05 5.08
CA ILE A 117 10.69 3.75 5.30
C ILE A 117 9.99 4.99 5.87
N PHE A 118 8.88 5.40 5.25
CA PHE A 118 8.08 6.52 5.74
C PHE A 118 6.70 6.12 6.25
N SER A 119 6.18 4.98 5.81
CA SER A 119 4.86 4.51 6.22
C SER A 119 4.76 2.99 6.16
N ARG A 120 3.87 2.43 6.98
CA ARG A 120 3.53 1.01 7.01
C ARG A 120 2.02 0.87 7.08
N LEU A 121 1.48 -0.05 6.29
CA LEU A 121 0.06 -0.38 6.27
C LEU A 121 -0.13 -1.87 5.98
N SER A 122 -1.36 -2.33 5.93
CA SER A 122 -1.71 -3.69 5.50
C SER A 122 -2.54 -3.62 4.24
N TYR A 123 -2.37 -4.60 3.35
CA TYR A 123 -3.32 -4.80 2.26
C TYR A 123 -4.71 -5.17 2.85
N PRO A 124 -5.80 -4.51 2.44
CA PRO A 124 -7.11 -4.63 3.05
C PRO A 124 -7.84 -5.86 2.48
N ALA A 125 -7.44 -7.04 2.95
CA ALA A 125 -8.08 -8.30 2.61
C ALA A 125 -8.27 -9.15 3.86
N GLU A 126 -9.47 -9.72 3.98
CA GLU A 126 -9.82 -10.59 5.09
C GLU A 126 -8.91 -11.84 5.14
N PRO A 127 -8.74 -12.44 6.34
CA PRO A 127 -8.01 -13.70 6.47
C PRO A 127 -8.61 -14.79 5.60
N GLY A 128 -7.75 -15.46 4.82
CA GLY A 128 -8.16 -16.54 3.92
C GLY A 128 -8.63 -16.09 2.54
N GLU A 129 -8.65 -14.78 2.24
CA GLU A 129 -8.87 -14.31 0.88
C GLU A 129 -7.74 -14.72 -0.08
N LEU A 130 -8.09 -14.89 -1.36
CA LEU A 130 -7.13 -15.22 -2.41
C LEU A 130 -6.30 -13.99 -2.78
N TYR A 131 -5.07 -14.21 -3.25
CA TYR A 131 -4.22 -13.13 -3.73
C TYR A 131 -4.84 -12.46 -4.96
N PRO A 132 -5.10 -11.13 -4.94
CA PRO A 132 -5.81 -10.43 -6.01
C PRO A 132 -5.00 -10.31 -7.31
N GLY A 133 -3.67 -10.39 -7.23
CA GLY A 133 -2.76 -10.24 -8.35
C GLY A 133 -1.72 -9.14 -8.08
N ASP A 134 -0.54 -9.28 -8.66
CA ASP A 134 0.60 -8.40 -8.37
C ASP A 134 0.28 -6.94 -8.69
N ASP A 135 -0.24 -6.68 -9.89
CA ASP A 135 -0.60 -5.33 -10.35
C ASP A 135 -1.60 -4.64 -9.40
N ILE A 136 -2.62 -5.37 -8.93
CA ILE A 136 -3.65 -4.82 -8.02
C ILE A 136 -3.03 -4.47 -6.67
N VAL A 137 -2.13 -5.31 -6.16
CA VAL A 137 -1.44 -5.06 -4.88
C VAL A 137 -0.48 -3.90 -5.00
N GLU A 138 0.26 -3.81 -6.10
CA GLU A 138 1.23 -2.74 -6.35
C GLU A 138 0.53 -1.39 -6.54
N ASP A 139 -0.52 -1.31 -7.37
CA ASP A 139 -1.30 -0.09 -7.58
C ASP A 139 -1.90 0.43 -6.27
N TYR A 140 -2.49 -0.48 -5.47
CA TYR A 140 -3.00 -0.12 -4.16
C TYR A 140 -1.90 0.42 -3.24
N ALA A 141 -0.76 -0.27 -3.18
CA ALA A 141 0.35 0.13 -2.33
C ALA A 141 0.86 1.52 -2.71
N LEU A 142 1.13 1.77 -3.99
CA LEU A 142 1.65 3.06 -4.45
C LEU A 142 0.64 4.20 -4.20
N ALA A 143 -0.64 3.98 -4.46
CA ALA A 143 -1.68 4.97 -4.18
C ALA A 143 -1.78 5.29 -2.68
N ALA A 144 -1.79 4.27 -1.83
CA ALA A 144 -1.85 4.45 -0.38
C ALA A 144 -0.57 5.10 0.19
N CYS A 145 0.59 4.80 -0.38
CA CYS A 145 1.87 5.44 -0.04
C CYS A 145 1.87 6.92 -0.45
N TYR A 146 1.39 7.25 -1.65
CA TYR A 146 1.26 8.62 -2.13
C TYR A 146 0.38 9.48 -1.21
N LEU A 147 -0.78 8.97 -0.78
CA LEU A 147 -1.68 9.69 0.13
C LEU A 147 -1.04 10.05 1.49
N ARG A 148 0.01 9.33 1.91
CA ARG A 148 0.70 9.54 3.19
C ARG A 148 1.99 10.34 3.07
N PHE A 149 2.53 10.47 1.86
CA PHE A 149 3.84 11.06 1.63
C PHE A 149 3.94 12.48 2.15
N GLU A 150 2.99 13.35 1.79
CA GLU A 150 3.07 14.79 2.07
C GLU A 150 3.14 15.10 3.56
N ALA A 151 2.35 14.39 4.38
CA ALA A 151 2.34 14.56 5.83
C ALA A 151 3.67 14.12 6.48
N TRP A 152 4.36 13.13 5.91
CA TRP A 152 5.66 12.67 6.43
C TRP A 152 6.83 13.53 5.92
N ALA A 153 6.81 13.87 4.63
CA ALA A 153 7.89 14.57 3.94
C ALA A 153 7.86 16.09 4.17
N ASP A 154 6.74 16.65 4.64
CA ASP A 154 6.47 18.10 4.68
C ASP A 154 6.67 18.78 3.31
N ALA A 155 6.35 18.03 2.25
CA ALA A 155 6.49 18.46 0.86
C ALA A 155 5.53 17.67 -0.04
N ILE A 156 5.04 18.30 -1.10
CA ILE A 156 4.26 17.57 -2.12
C ILE A 156 5.19 16.70 -2.97
N TYR A 157 4.70 15.51 -3.34
CA TYR A 157 5.49 14.50 -4.04
C TYR A 157 6.08 15.02 -5.35
N GLU A 158 5.26 15.72 -6.13
CA GLU A 158 5.57 16.20 -7.47
C GLU A 158 6.70 17.24 -7.51
N THR A 159 6.99 17.90 -6.39
CA THR A 159 8.09 18.86 -6.28
C THR A 159 9.23 18.35 -5.42
N SER A 160 9.10 17.17 -4.82
CA SER A 160 10.16 16.56 -4.03
C SER A 160 11.23 15.95 -4.94
N ALA A 161 12.44 15.75 -4.41
CA ALA A 161 13.45 14.94 -5.10
C ALA A 161 13.41 13.46 -4.69
N LEU A 162 12.34 13.04 -4.02
CA LEU A 162 12.13 11.67 -3.52
C LEU A 162 11.21 10.91 -4.47
N GLU A 163 11.49 9.64 -4.68
CA GLU A 163 10.64 8.71 -5.41
C GLU A 163 9.97 7.74 -4.43
N ILE A 164 8.66 7.54 -4.53
CA ILE A 164 7.92 6.60 -3.67
C ILE A 164 8.05 5.19 -4.24
N ARG A 165 8.40 4.24 -3.37
CA ARG A 165 8.41 2.81 -3.65
C ARG A 165 7.67 2.06 -2.53
N ALA A 166 7.37 0.80 -2.76
CA ALA A 166 6.69 -0.03 -1.79
C ALA A 166 7.24 -1.47 -1.77
N PHE A 167 7.42 -2.02 -0.58
CA PHE A 167 7.43 -3.47 -0.42
C PHE A 167 6.00 -3.94 -0.33
N THR A 168 5.62 -4.84 -1.22
CA THR A 168 4.31 -5.47 -1.27
C THR A 168 4.39 -6.92 -0.78
N PRO A 169 3.27 -7.48 -0.25
CA PRO A 169 3.22 -8.90 0.03
C PRO A 169 3.29 -9.68 -1.28
N THR A 170 4.03 -10.80 -1.27
CA THR A 170 4.00 -11.74 -2.40
C THR A 170 2.74 -12.61 -2.34
N ARG A 171 2.37 -13.28 -3.44
CA ARG A 171 1.32 -14.31 -3.42
C ARG A 171 1.58 -15.35 -2.32
N ASP A 172 2.81 -15.85 -2.23
CA ASP A 172 3.18 -16.88 -1.26
C ASP A 172 2.97 -16.40 0.18
N ASP A 173 3.41 -15.17 0.50
CA ASP A 173 3.21 -14.58 1.82
C ASP A 173 1.73 -14.35 2.16
N PHE A 174 0.98 -13.91 1.15
CA PHE A 174 -0.44 -13.61 1.26
C PHE A 174 -1.27 -14.88 1.48
N GLU A 175 -1.00 -15.95 0.72
CA GLU A 175 -1.72 -17.22 0.80
C GLU A 175 -1.30 -18.04 2.03
N ALA A 176 -0.03 -17.95 2.44
CA ALA A 176 0.44 -18.54 3.70
C ALA A 176 -0.07 -17.79 4.95
N GLN A 177 -0.74 -16.65 4.77
CA GLN A 177 -1.17 -15.74 5.86
C GLN A 177 0.00 -15.31 6.76
N SER A 178 1.22 -15.27 6.22
CA SER A 178 2.44 -14.91 6.96
C SER A 178 2.67 -13.40 6.98
N TYR A 179 2.32 -12.71 5.90
CA TYR A 179 2.54 -11.28 5.77
C TYR A 179 1.57 -10.63 4.77
N ARG A 180 0.87 -9.59 5.21
CA ARG A 180 0.03 -8.70 4.38
C ARG A 180 0.51 -7.24 4.40
N GLY A 181 1.67 -6.99 4.99
CA GLY A 181 2.16 -5.63 5.19
C GLY A 181 2.57 -4.99 3.87
N ILE A 182 2.37 -3.69 3.78
CA ILE A 182 2.96 -2.82 2.78
C ILE A 182 3.89 -1.86 3.52
N GLN A 183 5.08 -1.67 2.99
CA GLN A 183 6.05 -0.72 3.54
C GLN A 183 6.37 0.30 2.48
N CYS A 184 5.91 1.52 2.71
CA CYS A 184 6.21 2.65 1.86
C CYS A 184 7.59 3.19 2.20
N PHE A 185 8.44 3.34 1.20
CA PHE A 185 9.76 3.91 1.36
C PHE A 185 10.06 4.91 0.25
N VAL A 186 11.03 5.77 0.51
CA VAL A 186 11.53 6.73 -0.46
C VAL A 186 12.95 6.40 -0.85
N GLU A 187 13.28 6.66 -2.11
CA GLU A 187 14.64 6.69 -2.67
C GLU A 187 14.88 8.09 -3.25
N ARG A 188 16.14 8.44 -3.57
CA ARG A 188 16.36 9.65 -4.40
C ARG A 188 15.97 9.39 -5.84
N ASN A 189 15.25 10.33 -6.44
CA ASN A 189 14.83 10.23 -7.84
C ASN A 189 16.00 10.20 -8.86
N ASP A 190 17.17 10.72 -8.47
CA ASP A 190 18.40 10.73 -9.27
C ASP A 190 19.28 9.50 -9.04
N GLY A 191 18.85 8.57 -8.17
CA GLY A 191 19.59 7.36 -7.80
C GLY A 191 20.82 7.61 -6.93
N ALA A 192 21.05 8.84 -6.44
CA ALA A 192 22.10 9.08 -5.46
C ALA A 192 21.70 8.54 -4.08
N LYS A 193 22.68 8.37 -3.19
CA LYS A 193 22.42 7.99 -1.79
C LYS A 193 21.76 9.16 -1.04
N LEU A 194 20.80 8.82 -0.19
CA LEU A 194 20.31 9.70 0.87
C LEU A 194 21.38 9.84 1.96
N VAL A 195 21.41 11.00 2.63
CA VAL A 195 22.24 11.26 3.81
C VAL A 195 21.42 12.09 4.79
N GLY A 196 21.34 11.63 6.04
CA GLY A 196 20.39 12.13 7.01
C GLY A 196 18.99 11.55 6.82
N THR A 197 18.05 11.97 7.68
CA THR A 197 16.64 11.61 7.50
C THR A 197 16.00 12.44 6.37
N SER A 198 15.11 11.82 5.62
CA SER A 198 14.26 12.45 4.60
C SER A 198 12.89 12.89 5.15
N ARG A 199 12.61 12.59 6.43
CA ARG A 199 11.43 13.11 7.12
C ARG A 199 11.49 14.63 7.16
N SER A 200 10.37 15.27 6.81
CA SER A 200 10.22 16.73 6.80
C SER A 200 11.27 17.49 5.98
N SER A 201 11.79 16.90 4.89
CA SER A 201 12.72 17.58 3.99
C SER A 201 12.16 17.80 2.59
N GLY A 202 11.36 16.87 2.05
CA GLY A 202 11.07 16.81 0.61
C GLY A 202 12.33 16.69 -0.28
N LEU A 203 13.48 16.46 0.39
CA LEU A 203 14.87 16.81 0.04
C LEU A 203 15.21 18.30 -0.09
#